data_AF-A0A2E5RWC1-F1
#
_entry.id   AF-A0A2E5RWC1-F1
#
_cell.length_a   1.000
_cell.length_b   1.000
_cell.length_c   1.000
_cell.angle_alpha   90.00
_cell.angle_beta   90.00
_cell.angle_gamma   90.00
#
_symmetry.space_group_name_H-M   'P 1'
#
loop_
_entity.id
_entity.type
_entity.pdbx_description
1 polymer ?
#
loop_
_entity_poly.entity_id
_entity_poly.type
_entity_poly.pdbx_seq_one_letter_code
_entity_poly.pdbx_strand_id
1 'polypeptide(L)'
;MSQSEPAKNSEEQELSEWEQDAMKRMESKFSLSPEEESPFKDLKLIHKDVIRGSHFLAYQSEDPEHPICIYSEKNRFRAVISMLTGSWAPDLDILLNLIHKAETEALDSYEEDELDTFGIRVNNDSYVVGYVVGGSSPIVASKDLLIRILEFYTQAMAELPEKFPQHLVTESRQTLARIRQEIGKDTTES
;
A
#
# COMPACT_ATOMS: atom_id res chain seq x y z
N MET A 1 22.47 -57.38 -21.86
CA MET A 1 21.63 -57.19 -20.65
C MET A 1 22.24 -56.02 -19.89
N SER A 2 21.77 -54.81 -20.17
CA SER A 2 22.21 -53.60 -19.45
C SER A 2 21.11 -53.25 -18.46
N GLN A 3 21.42 -53.36 -17.17
CA GLN A 3 20.60 -52.78 -16.12
C GLN A 3 21.00 -51.31 -16.01
N SER A 4 20.07 -50.42 -16.35
CA SER A 4 20.17 -48.99 -16.07
C SER A 4 19.39 -48.74 -14.78
N GLU A 5 20.08 -48.45 -13.68
CA GLU A 5 19.46 -47.88 -12.48
C GLU A 5 19.16 -46.39 -12.72
N PRO A 6 18.06 -45.84 -12.14
CA PRO A 6 17.67 -44.46 -12.37
C PRO A 6 18.44 -43.52 -11.44
N ALA A 7 18.96 -42.43 -12.02
CA ALA A 7 19.40 -41.26 -11.27
C ALA A 7 18.19 -40.64 -10.55
N LYS A 8 18.09 -40.87 -9.24
CA LYS A 8 17.41 -39.97 -8.30
C LYS A 8 18.49 -39.37 -7.44
N ASN A 9 18.87 -38.12 -7.69
CA ASN A 9 19.42 -37.27 -6.65
C ASN A 9 18.65 -35.96 -6.68
N SER A 10 17.76 -35.89 -5.71
CA SER A 10 17.06 -34.71 -5.22
C SER A 10 18.09 -33.66 -4.83
N GLU A 11 18.11 -32.52 -5.52
CA GLU A 11 18.79 -31.32 -5.02
C GLU A 11 17.82 -30.58 -4.09
N GLU A 12 17.57 -31.16 -2.92
CA GLU A 12 17.20 -30.39 -1.74
C GLU A 12 18.51 -29.98 -1.07
N GLN A 13 19.03 -28.81 -1.44
CA GLN A 13 20.15 -28.21 -0.72
C GLN A 13 19.66 -27.81 0.68
N GLU A 14 19.84 -28.72 1.63
CA GLU A 14 19.72 -28.41 3.06
C GLU A 14 20.77 -27.34 3.38
N LEU A 15 20.29 -26.14 3.77
CA LEU A 15 21.14 -25.05 4.23
C LEU A 15 22.01 -25.53 5.38
N SER A 16 23.31 -25.24 5.32
CA SER A 16 24.26 -25.61 6.37
C SER A 16 23.89 -24.95 7.71
N GLU A 17 24.28 -25.58 8.82
CA GLU A 17 24.01 -25.03 10.16
C GLU A 17 24.50 -23.58 10.31
N TRP A 18 25.63 -23.25 9.69
CA TRP A 18 26.16 -21.89 9.67
C TRP A 18 25.30 -20.92 8.85
N GLU A 19 24.73 -21.34 7.72
CA GLU A 19 23.80 -20.52 6.93
C GLU A 19 22.48 -20.29 7.68
N GLN A 20 21.98 -21.30 8.37
CA GLN A 20 20.79 -21.16 9.23
C GLN A 20 21.06 -20.22 10.40
N ASP A 21 22.23 -20.30 11.02
CA ASP A 21 22.63 -19.40 12.10
C ASP A 21 22.87 -17.97 11.62
N ALA A 22 23.45 -17.81 10.42
CA ALA A 22 23.62 -16.51 9.78
C ALA A 22 22.26 -15.90 9.39
N MET A 23 21.34 -16.71 8.87
CA MET A 23 19.95 -16.29 8.60
C MET A 23 19.24 -15.88 9.88
N LYS A 24 19.30 -16.68 10.96
CA LYS A 24 18.71 -16.30 12.26
C LYS A 24 19.29 -15.01 12.82
N ARG A 25 20.61 -14.79 12.70
CA ARG A 25 21.26 -13.54 13.13
C ARG A 25 20.90 -12.35 12.24
N MET A 26 20.67 -12.61 10.96
CA MET A 26 20.23 -11.59 10.01
C MET A 26 18.76 -11.23 10.27
N GLU A 27 17.88 -12.22 10.43
CA GLU A 27 16.49 -12.06 10.88
C GLU A 27 16.43 -11.33 12.22
N SER A 28 17.28 -11.69 13.19
CA SER A 28 17.43 -10.99 14.48
C SER A 28 17.89 -9.53 14.36
N LYS A 29 18.65 -9.18 13.30
CA LYS A 29 19.10 -7.81 13.05
C LYS A 29 18.08 -6.96 12.30
N PHE A 30 17.15 -7.60 11.60
CA PHE A 30 16.06 -6.95 10.85
C PHE A 30 14.70 -7.06 11.54
N SER A 31 14.59 -7.86 12.60
CA SER A 31 13.45 -7.83 13.51
C SER A 31 13.60 -6.62 14.41
N LEU A 32 12.57 -5.80 14.40
CA LEU A 32 12.44 -4.60 15.20
C LEU A 32 12.70 -4.94 16.68
N SER A 33 13.33 -4.01 17.40
CA SER A 33 13.46 -4.16 18.85
C SER A 33 12.05 -4.29 19.48
N PRO A 34 11.88 -5.03 20.59
CA PRO A 34 10.58 -5.20 21.25
C PRO A 34 9.86 -3.90 21.65
N GLU A 35 10.52 -2.74 21.51
CA GLU A 35 9.98 -1.41 21.80
C GLU A 35 9.32 -0.73 20.58
N GLU A 36 9.35 -1.36 19.39
CA GLU A 36 8.64 -0.92 18.18
C GLU A 36 7.43 -1.82 17.85
N GLU A 37 6.78 -2.37 18.88
CA GLU A 37 5.43 -2.93 18.69
C GLU A 37 4.50 -1.85 18.14
N SER A 38 3.62 -2.24 17.20
CA SER A 38 2.64 -1.31 16.64
C SER A 38 1.92 -0.56 17.76
N PRO A 39 1.73 0.77 17.68
CA PRO A 39 1.04 1.54 18.71
C PRO A 39 -0.44 1.12 18.86
N PHE A 40 -0.93 0.31 17.92
CA PHE A 40 -2.30 -0.20 17.86
C PHE A 40 -2.38 -1.70 18.21
N LYS A 41 -1.38 -2.26 18.89
CA LYS A 41 -1.35 -3.70 19.24
C LYS A 41 -2.56 -4.20 20.03
N ASP A 42 -3.20 -3.29 20.77
CA ASP A 42 -4.39 -3.59 21.57
C ASP A 42 -5.68 -3.54 20.73
N LEU A 43 -5.62 -3.03 19.50
CA LEU A 43 -6.73 -3.02 18.56
C LEU A 43 -6.80 -4.35 17.78
N LYS A 44 -7.99 -4.67 17.29
CA LYS A 44 -8.20 -5.85 16.45
C LYS A 44 -7.56 -5.66 15.08
N LEU A 45 -6.54 -6.46 14.77
CA LEU A 45 -5.96 -6.54 13.42
C LEU A 45 -7.02 -7.10 12.44
N ILE A 46 -7.27 -6.36 11.36
CA ILE A 46 -8.25 -6.75 10.33
C ILE A 46 -7.60 -7.12 9.00
N HIS A 47 -6.47 -6.50 8.66
CA HIS A 47 -5.79 -6.78 7.40
C HIS A 47 -4.28 -6.54 7.51
N LYS A 48 -3.50 -7.29 6.73
CA LYS A 48 -2.04 -7.16 6.67
C LYS A 48 -1.51 -7.46 5.26
N ASP A 49 -0.50 -6.72 4.83
CA ASP A 49 0.18 -6.93 3.55
C ASP A 49 1.63 -6.42 3.62
N VAL A 50 2.45 -6.75 2.62
CA VAL A 50 3.82 -6.27 2.47
C VAL A 50 3.94 -5.39 1.24
N ILE A 51 4.15 -4.09 1.45
CA ILE A 51 4.30 -3.10 0.37
C ILE A 51 5.75 -2.62 0.32
N ARG A 52 6.44 -2.90 -0.79
CA ARG A 52 7.86 -2.54 -1.02
C ARG A 52 8.77 -2.98 0.15
N GLY A 53 8.58 -4.21 0.61
CA GLY A 53 9.36 -4.82 1.70
C GLY A 53 9.18 -4.13 3.05
N SER A 54 7.96 -3.69 3.36
CA SER A 54 7.56 -3.13 4.65
C SER A 54 6.21 -3.73 5.03
N HIS A 55 6.06 -4.17 6.28
CA HIS A 55 4.74 -4.63 6.73
C HIS A 55 3.79 -3.44 6.87
N PHE A 56 2.59 -3.61 6.34
CA PHE A 56 1.45 -2.73 6.52
C PHE A 56 0.38 -3.52 7.28
N LEU A 57 -0.11 -2.92 8.36
CA LEU A 57 -1.08 -3.51 9.27
C LEU A 57 -2.25 -2.55 9.40
N ALA A 58 -3.46 -3.05 9.20
CA ALA A 58 -4.70 -2.31 9.39
C ALA A 58 -5.46 -2.88 10.57
N TYR A 59 -5.92 -1.99 11.44
CA TYR A 59 -6.65 -2.31 12.66
C TYR A 59 -8.03 -1.67 12.64
N GLN A 60 -8.99 -2.33 13.26
CA GLN A 60 -10.30 -1.76 13.53
C GLN A 60 -10.18 -0.73 14.65
N SER A 61 -10.54 0.52 14.35
CA SER A 61 -10.60 1.60 15.33
C SER A 61 -11.91 1.56 16.12
N GLU A 62 -11.88 2.07 17.34
CA GLU A 62 -13.09 2.35 18.12
C GLU A 62 -13.76 3.66 17.69
N ASP A 63 -13.02 4.54 17.00
CA ASP A 63 -13.52 5.81 16.47
C ASP A 63 -14.41 5.57 15.23
N PRO A 64 -15.70 5.94 15.27
CA PRO A 64 -16.59 5.78 14.12
C PRO A 64 -16.26 6.72 12.96
N GLU A 65 -15.61 7.87 13.19
CA GLU A 65 -15.21 8.80 12.13
C GLU A 65 -13.95 8.30 11.39
N HIS A 66 -13.10 7.57 12.10
CA HIS A 66 -11.89 6.95 11.57
C HIS A 66 -11.88 5.43 11.85
N PRO A 67 -12.73 4.63 11.19
CA PRO A 67 -12.96 3.22 11.52
C PRO A 67 -11.76 2.29 11.27
N ILE A 68 -10.74 2.76 10.53
CA ILE A 68 -9.52 2.00 10.21
C ILE A 68 -8.30 2.82 10.63
N CYS A 69 -7.42 2.21 11.43
CA CYS A 69 -6.07 2.71 11.69
C CYS A 69 -5.07 1.90 10.86
N ILE A 70 -4.12 2.57 10.20
CA ILE A 70 -3.02 1.90 9.48
C ILE A 70 -1.71 2.16 10.20
N TYR A 71 -0.89 1.13 10.30
CA TYR A 71 0.49 1.21 10.73
C TYR A 71 1.42 0.62 9.65
N SER A 72 2.59 1.25 9.50
CA SER A 72 3.70 0.67 8.76
C SER A 72 4.98 0.78 9.59
N GLU A 73 5.81 -0.25 9.51
CA GLU A 73 7.10 -0.31 10.20
C GLU A 73 8.05 0.81 9.75
N LYS A 74 7.95 1.27 8.50
CA LYS A 74 8.83 2.30 7.97
C LYS A 74 8.21 3.68 8.10
N ASN A 75 8.92 4.56 8.81
CA ASN A 75 8.53 5.96 9.03
C ASN A 75 8.21 6.74 7.75
N ARG A 76 8.85 6.40 6.62
CA ARG A 76 8.64 7.07 5.33
C ARG A 76 7.20 7.00 4.81
N PHE A 77 6.39 6.04 5.28
CA PHE A 77 5.00 5.88 4.86
C PHE A 77 4.01 6.59 5.80
N ARG A 78 4.44 7.02 6.99
CA ARG A 78 3.55 7.60 8.00
C ARG A 78 2.79 8.82 7.49
N ALA A 79 3.43 9.67 6.70
CA ALA A 79 2.80 10.87 6.18
C ALA A 79 1.69 10.55 5.16
N VAL A 80 1.96 9.65 4.21
CA VAL A 80 0.92 9.17 3.27
C VAL A 80 -0.22 8.47 3.99
N ILE A 81 0.09 7.66 5.00
CA ILE A 81 -0.91 7.00 5.84
C ILE A 81 -1.78 8.03 6.56
N SER A 82 -1.16 9.05 7.15
CA SER A 82 -1.86 10.12 7.86
C SER A 82 -2.79 10.91 6.94
N MET A 83 -2.37 11.20 5.71
CA MET A 83 -3.21 11.86 4.71
C MET A 83 -4.38 10.96 4.31
N LEU A 84 -4.11 9.68 4.05
CA LEU A 84 -5.13 8.70 3.69
C LEU A 84 -6.20 8.57 4.78
N THR A 85 -5.81 8.27 6.01
CA THR A 85 -6.79 8.01 7.09
C THR A 85 -7.41 9.30 7.64
N GLY A 86 -6.70 10.43 7.56
CA GLY A 86 -7.13 11.71 8.12
C GLY A 86 -7.90 12.62 7.15
N SER A 87 -7.71 12.47 5.84
CA SER A 87 -8.29 13.39 4.85
C SER A 87 -8.92 12.69 3.65
N TRP A 88 -8.33 11.61 3.14
CA TRP A 88 -8.81 11.03 1.86
C TRP A 88 -9.88 9.96 2.06
N ALA A 89 -9.81 9.22 3.16
CA ALA A 89 -10.69 8.10 3.45
C ALA A 89 -12.19 8.41 3.36
N PRO A 90 -12.70 9.57 3.82
CA PRO A 90 -14.12 9.91 3.69
C PRO A 90 -14.60 10.03 2.25
N ASP A 91 -13.75 10.56 1.36
CA ASP A 91 -14.06 10.89 -0.04
C ASP A 91 -13.20 10.06 -1.02
N LEU A 92 -12.91 8.80 -0.64
CA LEU A 92 -11.97 7.96 -1.36
C LEU A 92 -12.42 7.68 -2.80
N ASP A 93 -13.72 7.50 -3.02
CA ASP A 93 -14.29 7.26 -4.35
C ASP A 93 -14.09 8.48 -5.27
N ILE A 94 -14.29 9.69 -4.76
CA ILE A 94 -14.03 10.94 -5.48
C ILE A 94 -12.55 11.02 -5.85
N LEU A 95 -11.66 10.83 -4.87
CA LEU A 95 -10.22 10.84 -5.10
C LEU A 95 -9.80 9.83 -6.18
N LEU A 96 -10.28 8.60 -6.10
CA LEU A 96 -9.93 7.55 -7.06
C LEU A 96 -10.42 7.89 -8.48
N ASN A 97 -11.60 8.50 -8.61
CA ASN A 97 -12.10 8.92 -9.92
C ASN A 97 -11.28 10.08 -10.50
N LEU A 98 -10.86 11.05 -9.67
CA LEU A 98 -9.97 12.14 -10.10
C LEU A 98 -8.59 11.63 -10.52
N ILE A 99 -7.99 10.71 -9.75
CA ILE A 99 -6.72 10.05 -10.13
C ILE A 99 -6.90 9.32 -11.47
N HIS A 100 -7.98 8.55 -11.63
CA HIS A 100 -8.24 7.84 -12.87
C HIS A 100 -8.36 8.80 -14.07
N LYS A 101 -9.12 9.89 -13.92
CA LYS A 101 -9.23 10.91 -14.97
C LYS A 101 -7.88 11.49 -15.31
N ALA A 102 -7.10 11.91 -14.32
CA ALA A 102 -5.77 12.49 -14.53
C ALA A 102 -4.78 11.55 -15.25
N GLU A 103 -4.95 10.23 -15.12
CA GLU A 103 -4.15 9.24 -15.83
C GLU A 103 -4.66 8.97 -17.27
N THR A 104 -5.93 9.26 -17.57
CA THR A 104 -6.55 8.98 -18.88
C THR A 104 -6.70 10.21 -19.79
N GLU A 105 -6.95 11.37 -19.21
CA GLU A 105 -7.32 12.60 -19.90
C GLU A 105 -6.77 13.83 -19.15
N ALA A 106 -6.78 14.98 -19.82
CA ALA A 106 -6.46 16.23 -19.14
C ALA A 106 -7.62 16.60 -18.22
N LEU A 107 -7.31 16.84 -16.94
CA LEU A 107 -8.28 17.40 -15.99
C LEU A 107 -8.69 18.81 -16.43
N ASP A 108 -9.95 19.18 -16.16
CA ASP A 108 -10.33 20.58 -16.22
C ASP A 108 -9.84 21.36 -14.98
N SER A 109 -9.92 22.69 -15.01
CA SER A 109 -9.40 23.52 -13.90
C SER A 109 -10.09 23.26 -12.56
N TYR A 110 -11.36 22.86 -12.59
CA TYR A 110 -12.11 22.57 -11.36
C TYR A 110 -11.66 21.23 -10.76
N GLU A 111 -11.46 20.22 -11.61
CA GLU A 111 -10.95 18.91 -11.20
C GLU A 111 -9.50 18.97 -10.70
N GLU A 112 -8.67 19.84 -11.30
CA GLU A 112 -7.32 20.13 -10.80
C GLU A 112 -7.38 20.74 -9.38
N ASP A 113 -8.26 21.73 -9.15
CA ASP A 113 -8.47 22.34 -7.83
C ASP A 113 -8.98 21.33 -6.79
N GLU A 114 -9.87 20.41 -7.18
CA GLU A 114 -10.34 19.33 -6.31
C GLU A 114 -9.20 18.37 -5.95
N LEU A 115 -8.37 17.94 -6.90
CA LEU A 115 -7.26 17.05 -6.63
C LEU A 115 -6.17 17.73 -5.77
N ASP A 116 -5.93 19.02 -5.98
CA ASP A 116 -5.06 19.85 -5.14
C ASP A 116 -5.61 19.97 -3.71
N THR A 117 -6.94 19.92 -3.51
CA THR A 117 -7.57 19.87 -2.17
C THR A 117 -7.24 18.58 -1.42
N PHE A 118 -7.13 17.46 -2.13
CA PHE A 118 -6.58 16.21 -1.59
C PHE A 118 -5.04 16.29 -1.40
N GLY A 119 -4.40 17.36 -1.86
CA GLY A 119 -2.96 17.52 -1.83
C GLY A 119 -2.25 16.58 -2.79
N ILE A 120 -2.90 16.15 -3.89
CA ILE A 120 -2.32 15.24 -4.86
C ILE A 120 -2.06 15.98 -6.17
N ARG A 121 -0.88 15.77 -6.75
CA ARG A 121 -0.57 16.16 -8.13
C ARG A 121 -0.05 14.96 -8.90
N VAL A 122 -0.54 14.79 -10.12
CA VAL A 122 -0.14 13.69 -11.00
C VAL A 122 0.98 14.18 -11.92
N ASN A 123 2.12 13.49 -11.88
CA ASN A 123 3.19 13.63 -12.86
C ASN A 123 3.31 12.32 -13.66
N ASN A 124 4.07 12.36 -14.76
CA ASN A 124 4.29 11.20 -15.63
C ASN A 124 4.76 9.94 -14.86
N ASP A 125 5.69 10.08 -13.92
CA ASP A 125 6.32 8.93 -13.24
C ASP A 125 5.88 8.74 -11.77
N SER A 126 5.14 9.71 -11.21
CA SER A 126 4.91 9.76 -9.76
C SER A 126 3.71 10.62 -9.38
N TYR A 127 3.20 10.39 -8.18
CA TYR A 127 2.31 11.30 -7.49
C TYR A 127 3.09 12.16 -6.49
N VAL A 128 2.81 13.46 -6.50
CA VAL A 128 3.22 14.38 -5.44
C VAL A 128 2.09 14.45 -4.43
N VAL A 129 2.38 14.13 -3.18
CA VAL A 129 1.44 13.95 -2.08
C VAL A 129 1.73 14.99 -0.99
N GLY A 130 1.26 16.22 -1.16
CA GLY A 130 1.30 17.26 -0.14
C GLY A 130 2.65 17.56 0.51
N TYR A 131 2.58 18.25 1.65
CA TYR A 131 3.71 18.65 2.49
C TYR A 131 3.42 18.29 3.94
N VAL A 132 4.38 17.65 4.63
CA VAL A 132 4.21 17.26 6.05
C VAL A 132 4.11 18.49 6.94
N VAL A 133 4.83 19.56 6.59
CA VAL A 133 4.88 20.85 7.30
C VAL A 133 5.16 21.97 6.29
N GLY A 134 4.66 23.19 6.51
CA GLY A 134 5.00 24.34 5.66
C GLY A 134 6.52 24.53 5.52
N GLY A 135 7.04 24.44 4.28
CA GLY A 135 8.47 24.53 3.99
C GLY A 135 9.24 23.20 3.97
N SER A 136 8.57 22.05 4.17
CA SER A 136 9.17 20.72 3.96
C SER A 136 9.22 20.35 2.48
N SER A 137 10.05 19.36 2.12
CA SER A 137 10.02 18.78 0.77
C SER A 137 8.70 18.04 0.53
N PRO A 138 8.15 18.08 -0.69
CA PRO A 138 6.91 17.38 -0.97
C PRO A 138 7.13 15.87 -0.85
N ILE A 139 6.10 15.15 -0.40
CA ILE A 139 6.16 13.69 -0.36
C ILE A 139 5.94 13.21 -1.79
N VAL A 140 6.88 12.45 -2.34
CA VAL A 140 6.74 11.89 -3.69
C VAL A 140 6.61 10.38 -3.59
N ALA A 141 5.55 9.84 -4.18
CA ALA A 141 5.31 8.40 -4.27
C ALA A 141 5.31 7.98 -5.74
N SER A 142 6.06 6.94 -6.10
CA SER A 142 5.91 6.32 -7.42
C SER A 142 4.46 5.89 -7.63
N LYS A 143 3.97 5.91 -8.88
CA LYS A 143 2.55 5.58 -9.14
C LYS A 143 2.13 4.23 -8.53
N ASP A 144 2.91 3.18 -8.76
CA ASP A 144 2.66 1.85 -8.18
C ASP A 144 2.58 1.84 -6.64
N LEU A 145 3.40 2.65 -5.96
CA LEU A 145 3.41 2.70 -4.50
C LEU A 145 2.12 3.29 -3.95
N LEU A 146 1.67 4.44 -4.48
CA LEU A 146 0.43 5.07 -3.99
C LEU A 146 -0.75 4.14 -4.23
N ILE A 147 -0.85 3.58 -5.45
CA ILE A 147 -1.93 2.66 -5.81
C ILE A 147 -1.92 1.42 -4.90
N ARG A 148 -0.76 0.83 -4.58
CA ARG A 148 -0.68 -0.28 -3.61
C ARG A 148 -1.19 0.09 -2.22
N ILE A 149 -0.92 1.31 -1.76
CA ILE A 149 -1.38 1.77 -0.45
C ILE A 149 -2.90 2.00 -0.44
N LEU A 150 -3.45 2.58 -1.52
CA LEU A 150 -4.89 2.74 -1.67
C LEU A 150 -5.61 1.38 -1.78
N GLU A 151 -5.05 0.43 -2.53
CA GLU A 151 -5.55 -0.95 -2.59
C GLU A 151 -5.55 -1.64 -1.23
N PHE A 152 -4.48 -1.49 -0.46
CA PHE A 152 -4.40 -2.02 0.90
C PHE A 152 -5.52 -1.47 1.78
N TYR A 153 -5.80 -0.16 1.69
CA TYR A 153 -6.90 0.44 2.44
C TYR A 153 -8.27 -0.05 1.97
N THR A 154 -8.50 -0.14 0.67
CA THR A 154 -9.75 -0.69 0.12
C THR A 154 -9.93 -2.17 0.49
N GLN A 155 -8.85 -2.95 0.64
CA GLN A 155 -8.92 -4.30 1.18
C GLN A 155 -9.31 -4.28 2.66
N ALA A 156 -8.73 -3.40 3.48
CA ALA A 156 -9.11 -3.23 4.87
C ALA A 156 -10.59 -2.80 5.05
N MET A 157 -11.11 -1.93 4.18
CA MET A 157 -12.54 -1.57 4.16
C MET A 157 -13.45 -2.79 3.95
N ALA A 158 -13.03 -3.73 3.10
CA ALA A 158 -13.81 -4.94 2.81
C ALA A 158 -13.93 -5.89 4.01
N GLU A 159 -13.01 -5.81 4.97
CA GLU A 159 -13.02 -6.60 6.21
C GLU A 159 -13.99 -6.03 7.26
N LEU A 160 -14.59 -4.86 7.00
CA LEU A 160 -15.52 -4.16 7.89
C LEU A 160 -16.85 -3.83 7.17
N PRO A 161 -17.62 -4.83 6.71
CA PRO A 161 -18.86 -4.61 5.94
C PRO A 161 -19.97 -3.88 6.72
N GLU A 162 -19.91 -3.87 8.05
CA GLU A 162 -20.81 -3.10 8.92
C GLU A 162 -20.49 -1.60 8.95
N LYS A 163 -19.26 -1.22 8.58
CA LYS A 163 -18.80 0.19 8.50
C LYS A 163 -18.80 0.70 7.07
N PHE A 164 -18.53 -0.16 6.10
CA PHE A 164 -18.40 0.22 4.70
C PHE A 164 -19.38 -0.56 3.81
N PRO A 165 -20.28 0.14 3.11
CA PRO A 165 -21.16 -0.48 2.13
C PRO A 165 -20.39 -1.24 1.04
N GLN A 166 -20.85 -2.45 0.72
CA GLN A 166 -20.20 -3.34 -0.27
C GLN A 166 -20.05 -2.71 -1.66
N HIS A 167 -21.00 -1.86 -2.07
CA HIS A 167 -20.94 -1.21 -3.38
C HIS A 167 -19.76 -0.24 -3.47
N LEU A 168 -19.52 0.59 -2.44
CA LEU A 168 -18.38 1.51 -2.39
C LEU A 168 -17.05 0.77 -2.49
N VAL A 169 -16.88 -0.30 -1.70
CA VAL A 169 -15.67 -1.13 -1.76
C VAL A 169 -15.46 -1.72 -3.16
N THR A 170 -16.54 -2.15 -3.81
CA THR A 170 -16.50 -2.73 -5.16
C THR A 170 -16.13 -1.67 -6.21
N GLU A 171 -16.74 -0.49 -6.13
CA GLU A 171 -16.45 0.64 -7.02
C GLU A 171 -15.00 1.11 -6.87
N SER A 172 -14.50 1.28 -5.64
CA SER A 172 -13.10 1.63 -5.38
C SER A 172 -12.13 0.60 -5.99
N ARG A 173 -12.42 -0.71 -5.83
CA ARG A 173 -11.60 -1.78 -6.44
C ARG A 173 -11.61 -1.71 -7.97
N GLN A 174 -12.77 -1.47 -8.58
CA GLN A 174 -12.88 -1.34 -10.03
C GLN A 174 -12.13 -0.12 -10.55
N THR A 175 -12.21 1.02 -9.87
CA THR A 175 -11.47 2.23 -10.26
C THR A 175 -9.96 2.05 -10.10
N LEU A 176 -9.49 1.45 -9.00
CA LEU A 176 -8.07 1.10 -8.83
C LEU A 176 -7.55 0.15 -9.92
N ALA A 177 -8.35 -0.85 -10.31
CA ALA A 177 -7.99 -1.76 -11.39
C ALA A 177 -7.87 -1.02 -12.75
N ARG A 178 -8.76 -0.07 -13.03
CA ARG A 178 -8.67 0.78 -14.22
C ARG A 178 -7.41 1.66 -14.19
N ILE A 179 -7.14 2.34 -13.09
CA ILE A 179 -5.92 3.15 -12.91
C ILE A 179 -4.66 2.32 -13.20
N ARG A 180 -4.58 1.09 -12.66
CA ARG A 180 -3.44 0.20 -12.94
C ARG A 180 -3.27 -0.14 -14.42
N GLN A 181 -4.36 -0.33 -15.14
CA GLN A 181 -4.30 -0.64 -16.57
C GLN A 181 -3.70 0.54 -17.34
N GLU A 182 -4.09 1.77 -17.01
CA GLU A 182 -3.58 2.97 -17.67
C GLU A 182 -2.09 3.19 -17.40
N ILE A 183 -1.67 3.12 -16.13
CA ILE A 183 -0.24 3.20 -15.76
C ILE A 183 0.60 2.12 -16.47
N GLY A 184 0.01 0.93 -16.66
CA GLY A 184 0.65 -0.18 -17.35
C GLY A 184 0.88 0.07 -18.84
N LYS A 185 0.00 0.82 -19.53
CA LYS A 185 0.13 1.13 -20.96
C LYS A 185 1.35 2.01 -21.22
N ASP A 186 1.54 3.05 -20.42
CA ASP A 186 2.66 4.00 -20.55
C ASP A 186 4.02 3.32 -20.42
N THR A 187 4.11 2.24 -19.64
CA THR A 187 5.36 1.52 -19.40
C THR A 187 5.76 0.63 -20.59
N THR A 188 4.82 0.27 -21.47
CA THR A 188 5.08 -0.56 -22.67
C THR A 188 5.41 0.24 -23.93
N GLU A 189 5.16 1.55 -23.94
CA GLU A 189 5.41 2.42 -25.10
C GLU A 189 6.71 3.25 -24.98
N SER A 190 7.48 3.06 -23.91
CA SER A 190 8.81 3.67 -23.68
C SER A 190 9.96 2.71 -23.98
#